data_AF-A0A1A2MB43-F1
#
_entry.id   AF-A0A1A2MB43-F1
#
_cell.length_a   1.000
_cell.length_b   1.000
_cell.length_c   1.000
_cell.angle_alpha   90.00
_cell.angle_beta   90.00
_cell.angle_gamma   90.00
#
_symmetry.space_group_name_H-M   'P 1'
#
loop_
_entity.id
_entity.type
_entity.pdbx_description
1 polymer ?
#
loop_
_entity_poly.entity_id
_entity_poly.type
_entity_poly.pdbx_seq_one_letter_code
_entity_poly.pdbx_strand_id
1 'polypeptide(L)'
;MAAFGNRSRDDDSEETPVGGDITLPGDEASDEIEELEGPFDIDDFDDPSVAELARLDLGSVLIPMPEAGQLQVELTETGVPSAVWVVTPNGRFTIAAYAAPKTGGLWREVAGELAESLRKDSAKVSIKDGPWGREVVGSASGAVRFIGVDGYRWMIRCVINGPHETMEALEQEARAALADTVVRRGDTPLPVRTPLSVQLPEPMAQQLREAAAAQQAQAQQAAAQEGANEPAARRSAEGSAMQQLRTTGG
;
A
#
# COMPACT_ATOMS: atom_id res chain seq x y z
N MET A 1 63.25 -18.51 25.64
CA MET A 1 62.97 -19.04 26.98
C MET A 1 63.63 -18.11 27.99
N ALA A 2 62.83 -17.58 28.93
CA ALA A 2 63.21 -16.84 30.16
C ALA A 2 63.98 -15.51 30.01
N ALA A 3 63.80 -14.49 30.84
CA ALA A 3 62.80 -14.11 31.84
C ALA A 3 63.14 -12.67 32.29
N PHE A 4 62.13 -11.97 32.78
CA PHE A 4 62.16 -10.60 33.30
C PHE A 4 63.04 -10.41 34.55
N GLY A 5 63.49 -9.17 34.80
CA GLY A 5 63.84 -8.74 36.15
C GLY A 5 64.66 -7.45 36.30
N ASN A 6 64.01 -6.41 36.85
CA ASN A 6 64.47 -5.57 37.97
C ASN A 6 65.00 -4.14 37.72
N ARG A 7 64.23 -3.13 38.20
CA ARG A 7 64.63 -2.05 39.16
C ARG A 7 63.48 -1.03 39.29
N SER A 8 62.91 -0.82 40.49
CA SER A 8 63.33 0.01 41.65
C SER A 8 62.73 1.42 41.63
N ARG A 9 62.05 1.72 42.75
CA ARG A 9 61.45 3.00 43.19
C ARG A 9 62.51 3.95 43.78
N ASP A 10 62.26 5.26 43.66
CA ASP A 10 62.18 6.30 44.72
C ASP A 10 61.92 7.67 43.99
N ASP A 11 60.82 8.40 44.24
CA ASP A 11 60.58 9.40 45.33
C ASP A 11 61.32 10.72 45.03
N ASP A 12 60.83 11.97 45.10
CA ASP A 12 59.57 12.70 45.38
C ASP A 12 59.86 14.17 44.96
N SER A 13 58.84 15.02 44.70
CA SER A 13 58.80 16.50 44.86
C SER A 13 57.73 17.17 43.96
N GLU A 14 56.61 17.54 44.60
CA GLU A 14 55.71 18.70 44.47
C GLU A 14 55.65 19.57 43.18
N GLU A 15 54.45 19.80 42.63
CA GLU A 15 53.68 21.08 42.65
C GLU A 15 52.53 21.07 41.60
N THR A 16 51.30 21.37 42.03
CA THR A 16 50.03 21.44 41.23
C THR A 16 49.88 22.78 40.46
N PRO A 17 48.79 23.05 39.68
CA PRO A 17 48.03 22.27 38.69
C PRO A 17 47.86 23.08 37.37
N VAL A 18 47.95 22.49 36.17
CA VAL A 18 47.60 23.22 34.93
C VAL A 18 46.91 22.32 33.91
N GLY A 19 45.65 22.67 33.62
CA GLY A 19 44.95 22.46 32.33
C GLY A 19 45.03 21.08 31.70
N GLY A 20 44.02 20.24 31.97
CA GLY A 20 43.76 19.05 31.17
C GLY A 20 43.37 19.44 29.74
N ASP A 21 44.35 19.42 28.84
CA ASP A 21 44.16 19.24 27.41
C ASP A 21 43.67 17.80 27.22
N ILE A 22 42.35 17.63 27.10
CA ILE A 22 41.75 16.37 26.67
C ILE A 22 41.79 16.41 25.14
N THR A 23 42.82 15.80 24.59
CA THR A 23 42.83 15.37 23.18
C THR A 23 41.63 14.44 22.97
N LEU A 24 40.60 14.94 22.26
CA LEU A 24 39.46 14.14 21.81
C LEU A 24 39.94 13.22 20.67
N PRO A 25 39.87 11.88 20.81
CA PRO A 25 40.09 10.98 19.69
C PRO A 25 38.75 10.49 19.12
N GLY A 26 38.58 10.68 17.80
CA GLY A 26 37.57 10.05 16.92
C GLY A 26 36.18 10.68 17.05
N ASP A 27 35.53 11.25 16.04
CA ASP A 27 35.43 10.82 14.64
C ASP A 27 35.39 9.30 14.48
N GLU A 28 34.57 8.67 15.33
CA GLU A 28 34.00 7.36 15.03
C GLU A 28 32.69 7.63 14.30
N ALA A 29 32.75 7.35 13.00
CA ALA A 29 31.70 6.79 12.19
C ALA A 29 30.27 7.30 12.43
N SER A 30 29.70 7.87 11.37
CA SER A 30 28.27 8.03 11.15
C SER A 30 27.54 6.66 11.09
N ASP A 31 27.58 5.89 12.17
CA ASP A 31 26.86 4.63 12.37
C ASP A 31 25.48 4.90 13.00
N GLU A 32 24.69 5.79 12.41
CA GLU A 32 23.26 6.00 12.74
C GLU A 32 22.39 6.01 11.48
N ILE A 33 22.66 5.09 10.54
CA ILE A 33 21.70 4.76 9.47
C ILE A 33 21.56 3.23 9.42
N GLU A 34 20.97 2.63 10.46
CA GLU A 34 20.47 1.25 10.35
C GLU A 34 19.36 0.91 11.37
N GLU A 35 18.42 1.84 11.62
CA GLU A 35 17.07 1.43 12.01
C GLU A 35 16.30 1.05 10.74
N LEU A 36 16.55 -0.15 10.22
CA LEU A 36 15.66 -0.70 9.20
C LEU A 36 14.36 -1.16 9.88
N GLU A 37 13.45 -0.20 10.04
CA GLU A 37 12.11 -0.37 10.59
C GLU A 37 11.19 -1.01 9.56
N GLY A 38 10.76 -2.24 9.87
CA GLY A 38 9.72 -3.05 9.21
C GLY A 38 9.82 -3.24 7.68
N PRO A 39 8.84 -3.91 7.04
CA PRO A 39 7.60 -4.45 7.62
C PRO A 39 7.81 -5.52 8.70
N PHE A 40 6.86 -5.62 9.62
CA PHE A 40 6.90 -6.49 10.80
C PHE A 40 5.98 -7.69 10.68
N ASP A 41 6.29 -8.77 11.40
CA ASP A 41 5.31 -9.82 11.72
C ASP A 41 4.47 -9.40 12.93
N ILE A 42 3.22 -9.83 13.01
CA ILE A 42 2.38 -9.62 14.19
C ILE A 42 3.01 -10.26 15.44
N ASP A 43 3.75 -11.36 15.25
CA ASP A 43 4.44 -12.08 16.31
C ASP A 43 5.69 -11.34 16.83
N ASP A 44 6.12 -10.25 16.18
CA ASP A 44 7.21 -9.38 16.67
C ASP A 44 6.75 -8.47 17.82
N PHE A 45 5.45 -8.37 18.08
CA PHE A 45 4.86 -7.54 19.14
C PHE A 45 4.41 -8.39 20.34
N ASP A 46 4.88 -8.07 21.54
CA ASP A 46 4.43 -8.73 22.78
C ASP A 46 2.92 -8.52 23.06
N ASP A 47 2.41 -7.36 22.68
CA ASP A 47 0.99 -7.00 22.76
C ASP A 47 0.45 -6.67 21.36
N PRO A 48 -0.43 -7.52 20.78
CA PRO A 48 -1.01 -7.29 19.46
C PRO A 48 -1.79 -5.97 19.33
N SER A 49 -2.28 -5.41 20.44
CA SER A 49 -2.99 -4.12 20.40
C SER A 49 -2.06 -2.97 20.00
N VAL A 50 -0.75 -3.08 20.28
CA VAL A 50 0.26 -2.12 19.84
C VAL A 50 0.43 -2.17 18.32
N ALA A 51 0.30 -3.36 17.73
CA ALA A 51 0.34 -3.52 16.27
C ALA A 51 -0.86 -2.84 15.57
N GLU A 52 -1.97 -2.66 16.27
CA GLU A 52 -3.20 -2.04 15.74
C GLU A 52 -3.24 -0.52 15.91
N LEU A 53 -2.40 0.06 16.78
CA LEU A 53 -2.36 1.50 17.01
C LEU A 53 -1.96 2.24 15.73
N ALA A 54 -2.79 3.21 15.34
CA ALA A 54 -2.59 4.07 14.15
C ALA A 54 -2.48 3.33 12.80
N ARG A 55 -2.84 2.03 12.75
CA ARG A 55 -2.87 1.24 11.52
C ARG A 55 -4.29 0.81 11.18
N LEU A 56 -4.58 0.78 9.88
CA LEU A 56 -5.80 0.22 9.34
C LEU A 56 -5.67 -1.31 9.29
N ASP A 57 -6.51 -2.02 10.07
CA ASP A 57 -6.57 -3.47 10.04
C ASP A 57 -7.29 -3.96 8.77
N LEU A 58 -6.54 -4.62 7.88
CA LEU A 58 -7.08 -5.28 6.69
C LEU A 58 -7.20 -6.81 6.85
N GLY A 59 -7.28 -7.31 8.08
CA GLY A 59 -7.33 -8.72 8.43
C GLY A 59 -5.94 -9.35 8.45
N SER A 60 -5.32 -9.53 7.28
CA SER A 60 -4.00 -10.18 7.18
C SER A 60 -2.82 -9.20 7.11
N VAL A 61 -3.11 -7.92 6.93
CA VAL A 61 -2.12 -6.84 6.83
C VAL A 61 -2.67 -5.63 7.55
N LEU A 62 -1.85 -4.98 8.36
CA LEU A 62 -2.16 -3.74 9.02
C LEU A 62 -1.27 -2.66 8.39
N ILE A 63 -1.90 -1.64 7.80
CA ILE A 63 -1.16 -0.59 7.08
C ILE A 63 -1.37 0.77 7.75
N PRO A 64 -0.33 1.59 7.92
CA PRO A 64 -0.53 2.98 8.35
C PRO A 64 -1.31 3.73 7.27
N MET A 65 -2.21 4.62 7.70
CA MET A 65 -2.95 5.46 6.77
C MET A 65 -2.21 6.81 6.61
N PRO A 66 -1.77 7.19 5.39
CA PRO A 66 -1.18 8.51 5.18
C PRO A 66 -2.22 9.60 5.50
N GLU A 67 -1.77 10.74 6.04
CA GLU A 67 -2.67 11.85 6.42
C GLU A 67 -3.55 12.36 5.27
N ALA A 68 -3.02 12.32 4.03
CA ALA A 68 -3.73 12.72 2.81
C ALA A 68 -4.26 11.53 1.99
N GLY A 69 -4.16 10.29 2.51
CA GLY A 69 -4.52 9.07 1.80
C GLY A 69 -6.02 8.81 1.79
N GLN A 70 -6.61 8.61 0.60
CA GLN A 70 -7.95 8.07 0.43
C GLN A 70 -7.89 6.59 0.12
N LEU A 71 -8.85 5.81 0.61
CA LEU A 71 -8.88 4.37 0.38
C LEU A 71 -9.86 4.04 -0.74
N GLN A 72 -9.37 3.34 -1.76
CA GLN A 72 -10.18 2.78 -2.83
C GLN A 72 -10.11 1.26 -2.75
N VAL A 73 -11.26 0.63 -2.53
CA VAL A 73 -11.35 -0.83 -2.41
C VAL A 73 -11.66 -1.43 -3.78
N GLU A 74 -10.90 -2.46 -4.15
CA GLU A 74 -11.20 -3.33 -5.27
C GLU A 74 -11.90 -4.60 -4.75
N LEU A 75 -13.09 -4.86 -5.27
CA LEU A 75 -13.90 -6.03 -4.93
C LEU A 75 -13.78 -7.07 -6.05
N THR A 76 -13.79 -8.35 -5.69
CA THR A 76 -14.00 -9.46 -6.65
C THR A 76 -15.41 -9.42 -7.22
N GLU A 77 -15.68 -10.22 -8.26
CA GLU A 77 -17.02 -10.43 -8.81
C GLU A 77 -18.03 -10.96 -7.76
N THR A 78 -17.52 -11.67 -6.75
CA THR A 78 -18.30 -12.17 -5.61
C THR A 78 -18.51 -11.13 -4.50
N GLY A 79 -18.01 -9.90 -4.68
CA GLY A 79 -18.14 -8.80 -3.73
C GLY A 79 -17.19 -8.86 -2.54
N VAL A 80 -16.14 -9.68 -2.60
CA VAL A 80 -15.14 -9.79 -1.54
C VAL A 80 -14.00 -8.79 -1.80
N PRO A 81 -13.52 -8.03 -0.81
CA PRO A 81 -12.34 -7.18 -0.96
C PRO A 81 -11.13 -8.00 -1.44
N SER A 82 -10.61 -7.66 -2.62
CA SER A 82 -9.44 -8.29 -3.20
C SER A 82 -8.17 -7.47 -2.97
N ALA A 83 -8.28 -6.14 -3.02
CA ALA A 83 -7.16 -5.24 -2.81
C ALA A 83 -7.66 -3.88 -2.28
N VAL A 84 -6.80 -3.19 -1.54
CA VAL A 84 -7.04 -1.83 -1.08
C VAL A 84 -5.95 -0.94 -1.64
N TRP A 85 -6.37 0.08 -2.38
CA TRP A 85 -5.51 1.11 -2.94
C TRP A 85 -5.53 2.33 -2.03
N VAL A 86 -4.36 2.78 -1.62
CA VAL A 86 -4.16 4.08 -0.99
C VAL A 86 -3.90 5.10 -2.10
N VAL A 87 -4.79 6.07 -2.24
CA VAL A 87 -4.76 7.13 -3.25
C VAL A 87 -4.26 8.40 -2.58
N THR A 88 -3.19 8.97 -3.10
CA THR A 88 -2.57 10.21 -2.62
C THR A 88 -2.53 11.25 -3.75
N PRO A 89 -2.20 12.52 -3.49
CA PRO A 89 -2.03 13.51 -4.55
C PRO A 89 -0.94 13.14 -5.58
N ASN A 90 0.02 12.30 -5.17
CA ASN A 90 1.16 11.90 -6.00
C ASN A 90 0.88 10.65 -6.85
N GLY A 91 -0.21 9.93 -6.58
CA GLY A 91 -0.65 8.74 -7.32
C GLY A 91 -1.33 7.74 -6.40
N ARG A 92 -1.07 6.44 -6.58
CA ARG A 92 -1.65 5.41 -5.70
C ARG A 92 -0.71 4.24 -5.49
N PHE A 93 -0.82 3.62 -4.33
CA PHE A 93 -0.11 2.38 -4.03
C PHE A 93 -1.04 1.37 -3.35
N THR A 94 -0.68 0.09 -3.42
CA THR A 94 -1.35 -0.98 -2.69
C THR A 94 -0.31 -1.89 -2.07
N ILE A 95 -0.60 -2.42 -0.89
CA ILE A 95 0.26 -3.35 -0.15
C ILE A 95 -0.55 -4.63 0.04
N ALA A 96 -0.05 -5.73 -0.52
CA ALA A 96 -0.69 -7.04 -0.41
C ALA A 96 0.30 -8.07 0.12
N ALA A 97 -0.15 -8.94 1.01
CA ALA A 97 0.65 -10.03 1.54
C ALA A 97 0.26 -11.38 0.91
N TYR A 98 1.24 -12.26 0.79
CA TYR A 98 1.13 -13.59 0.21
C TYR A 98 1.77 -14.61 1.13
N ALA A 99 1.25 -15.83 1.15
CA ALA A 99 1.89 -16.95 1.81
C ALA A 99 3.23 -17.28 1.13
N ALA A 100 4.30 -17.41 1.93
CA ALA A 100 5.65 -17.68 1.43
C ALA A 100 6.30 -18.86 2.18
N PRO A 101 7.40 -19.44 1.64
CA PRO A 101 8.21 -20.42 2.36
C PRO A 101 8.87 -19.81 3.61
N LYS A 102 9.25 -20.67 4.57
CA LYS A 102 10.04 -20.26 5.75
C LYS A 102 11.42 -19.68 5.40
N THR A 103 11.97 -20.09 4.27
CA THR A 103 13.31 -19.71 3.81
C THR A 103 13.35 -18.33 3.14
N GLY A 104 12.20 -17.69 2.93
CA GLY A 104 12.10 -16.47 2.12
C GLY A 104 12.46 -16.70 0.65
N GLY A 105 12.80 -15.61 -0.05
CA GLY A 105 13.25 -15.62 -1.44
C GLY A 105 12.14 -15.65 -2.49
N LEU A 106 10.87 -15.63 -2.06
CA LEU A 106 9.74 -15.66 -2.97
C LEU A 106 9.70 -14.38 -3.80
N TRP A 107 9.99 -13.22 -3.20
CA TRP A 107 10.03 -11.96 -3.92
C TRP A 107 11.02 -11.99 -5.10
N ARG A 108 12.16 -12.65 -4.93
CA ARG A 108 13.19 -12.74 -5.99
C ARG A 108 12.65 -13.40 -7.26
N GLU A 109 11.83 -14.43 -7.11
CA GLU A 109 11.19 -15.17 -8.21
C GLU A 109 10.06 -14.33 -8.82
N VAL A 110 9.18 -13.79 -7.97
CA VAL A 110 8.04 -12.95 -8.39
C VAL A 110 8.51 -11.69 -9.13
N ALA A 111 9.58 -11.04 -8.66
CA ALA A 111 10.18 -9.88 -9.33
C ALA A 111 10.70 -10.23 -10.74
N GLY A 112 11.27 -11.43 -10.91
CA GLY A 112 11.71 -11.93 -12.23
C GLY A 112 10.54 -12.08 -13.20
N GLU A 113 9.45 -12.72 -12.75
CA GLU A 113 8.23 -12.89 -13.53
C GLU A 113 7.56 -11.56 -13.87
N LEU A 114 7.45 -10.64 -12.90
CA LEU A 114 6.90 -9.30 -13.10
C LEU A 114 7.70 -8.50 -14.12
N ALA A 115 9.03 -8.53 -14.02
CA ALA A 115 9.91 -7.86 -14.98
C ALA A 115 9.76 -8.43 -16.39
N GLU A 116 9.59 -9.76 -16.52
CA GLU A 116 9.32 -10.39 -17.82
C GLU A 116 7.96 -9.98 -18.39
N SER A 117 6.90 -9.98 -17.56
CA SER A 117 5.56 -9.55 -17.95
C SER A 117 5.56 -8.11 -18.47
N LEU A 118 6.16 -7.18 -17.72
CA LEU A 118 6.23 -5.77 -18.12
C LEU A 118 7.01 -5.56 -19.42
N ARG A 119 8.05 -6.36 -19.68
CA ARG A 119 8.79 -6.31 -20.96
C ARG A 119 7.92 -6.75 -22.13
N LYS A 120 7.03 -7.73 -21.93
CA LYS A 120 6.07 -8.18 -22.95
C LYS A 120 5.02 -7.10 -23.24
N ASP A 121 4.61 -6.37 -22.22
CA ASP A 121 3.64 -5.27 -22.32
C ASP A 121 4.26 -3.95 -22.85
N SER A 122 5.46 -4.03 -23.44
CA SER A 122 6.17 -2.91 -24.08
C SER A 122 6.50 -1.74 -23.14
N ALA A 123 6.52 -1.97 -21.83
CA ALA A 123 7.08 -1.01 -20.89
C ALA A 123 8.62 -1.04 -20.94
N LYS A 124 9.26 0.11 -20.79
CA LYS A 124 10.69 0.14 -20.44
C LYS A 124 10.82 -0.41 -19.03
N VAL A 125 11.54 -1.52 -18.87
CA VAL A 125 11.72 -2.17 -17.57
C VAL A 125 13.16 -2.00 -17.09
N SER A 126 13.30 -1.55 -15.85
CA SER A 126 14.57 -1.49 -15.14
C SER A 126 14.43 -2.16 -13.78
N ILE A 127 15.54 -2.70 -13.28
CA ILE A 127 15.64 -3.20 -11.91
C ILE A 127 16.45 -2.17 -11.12
N LYS A 128 15.94 -1.78 -9.95
CA LYS A 128 16.64 -0.87 -9.03
C LYS A 128 16.84 -1.57 -7.69
N ASP A 129 17.92 -1.23 -7.00
CA ASP A 129 18.11 -1.68 -5.62
C ASP A 129 17.38 -0.72 -4.67
N GLY A 130 16.64 -1.30 -3.72
CA GLY A 130 15.96 -0.60 -2.65
C GLY A 130 16.29 -1.20 -1.28
N PRO A 131 15.73 -0.65 -0.18
CA PRO A 131 16.04 -1.02 1.20
C PRO A 131 15.77 -2.49 1.50
N TRP A 132 14.72 -3.09 0.91
CA TRP A 132 14.37 -4.50 1.10
C TRP A 132 14.86 -5.41 -0.03
N GLY A 133 15.70 -4.89 -0.93
CA GLY A 133 16.26 -5.60 -2.06
C GLY A 133 15.78 -5.07 -3.41
N ARG A 134 15.78 -5.94 -4.42
CA ARG A 134 15.55 -5.53 -5.81
C ARG A 134 14.10 -5.14 -6.05
N GLU A 135 13.90 -4.06 -6.80
CA GLU A 135 12.60 -3.52 -7.16
C GLU A 135 12.46 -3.49 -8.69
N VAL A 136 11.24 -3.73 -9.17
CA VAL A 136 10.94 -3.74 -10.60
C VAL A 136 10.29 -2.42 -10.96
N VAL A 137 10.88 -1.66 -11.88
CA VAL A 137 10.35 -0.37 -12.34
C VAL A 137 9.97 -0.50 -13.81
N GLY A 138 8.68 -0.30 -14.09
CA GLY A 138 8.12 -0.18 -15.43
C GLY A 138 7.83 1.28 -15.77
N SER A 139 8.13 1.67 -17.00
CA SER A 139 7.90 3.02 -17.51
C SER A 139 7.25 2.94 -18.89
N ALA A 140 6.05 3.53 -19.01
CA ALA A 140 5.28 3.67 -20.25
C ALA A 140 4.61 5.06 -20.25
N SER A 141 3.29 5.15 -20.45
CA SER A 141 2.53 6.40 -20.30
C SER A 141 2.59 6.97 -18.87
N GLY A 142 2.73 6.09 -17.87
CA GLY A 142 3.05 6.44 -16.49
C GLY A 142 4.21 5.59 -15.96
N ALA A 143 4.46 5.71 -14.65
CA ALA A 143 5.43 4.89 -13.93
C ALA A 143 4.72 3.87 -13.05
N VAL A 144 5.25 2.65 -13.04
CA VAL A 144 4.89 1.60 -12.08
C VAL A 144 6.14 1.10 -11.39
N ARG A 145 6.09 0.93 -10.08
CA ARG A 145 7.17 0.33 -9.29
C ARG A 145 6.60 -0.78 -8.43
N PHE A 146 7.28 -1.92 -8.43
CA PHE A 146 6.98 -3.05 -7.56
C PHE A 146 8.11 -3.19 -6.54
N ILE A 147 7.75 -3.08 -5.27
CA ILE A 147 8.61 -3.32 -4.12
C ILE A 147 8.12 -4.58 -3.45
N GLY A 148 9.02 -5.46 -3.03
CA GLY A 148 8.61 -6.61 -2.24
C GLY A 148 9.58 -6.92 -1.13
N VAL A 149 9.01 -7.53 -0.10
CA VAL A 149 9.69 -7.83 1.16
C VAL A 149 9.35 -9.27 1.52
N ASP A 150 10.38 -10.10 1.72
CA ASP A 150 10.20 -11.45 2.22
C ASP A 150 10.31 -11.46 3.75
N GLY A 151 9.33 -12.05 4.43
CA GLY A 151 9.33 -12.27 5.87
C GLY A 151 9.18 -13.75 6.24
N TYR A 152 8.97 -14.05 7.51
CA TYR A 152 8.84 -15.44 7.97
C TYR A 152 7.50 -16.05 7.55
N ARG A 153 7.52 -16.83 6.47
CA ARG A 153 6.35 -17.50 5.88
C ARG A 153 5.33 -16.56 5.23
N TRP A 154 5.69 -15.31 4.97
CA TRP A 154 4.90 -14.35 4.21
C TRP A 154 5.80 -13.52 3.29
N MET A 155 5.21 -12.90 2.29
CA MET A 155 5.88 -11.93 1.40
C MET A 155 4.92 -10.78 1.12
N ILE A 156 5.37 -9.54 1.29
CA ILE A 156 4.63 -8.36 0.89
C ILE A 156 5.03 -7.98 -0.53
N ARG A 157 4.03 -7.62 -1.34
CA ARG A 157 4.19 -6.90 -2.59
C ARG A 157 3.49 -5.55 -2.49
N CYS A 158 4.29 -4.48 -2.53
CA CYS A 158 3.81 -3.12 -2.72
C CYS A 158 3.86 -2.76 -4.21
N VAL A 159 2.74 -2.29 -4.76
CA VAL A 159 2.65 -1.82 -6.14
C VAL A 159 2.31 -0.35 -6.13
N ILE A 160 3.17 0.45 -6.76
CA ILE A 160 3.05 1.89 -6.83
C ILE A 160 2.78 2.29 -8.27
N ASN A 161 1.78 3.14 -8.50
CA ASN A 161 1.39 3.65 -9.82
C ASN A 161 1.16 5.15 -9.77
N GLY A 162 1.83 5.89 -10.65
CA GLY A 162 1.65 7.34 -10.72
C GLY A 162 2.27 7.99 -11.96
N PRO A 163 2.09 9.31 -12.12
CA PRO A 163 2.84 10.12 -13.08
C PRO A 163 4.35 10.06 -12.82
N HIS A 164 5.16 10.21 -13.88
CA HIS A 164 6.62 10.22 -13.75
C HIS A 164 7.12 11.36 -12.85
N GLU A 165 6.43 12.51 -12.87
CA GLU A 165 6.80 13.73 -12.14
C GLU A 165 6.70 13.59 -10.62
N THR A 166 5.71 12.84 -10.13
CA THR A 166 5.42 12.66 -8.70
C THR A 166 5.83 11.29 -8.16
N MET A 167 6.40 10.44 -9.02
CA MET A 167 6.76 9.06 -8.68
C MET A 167 7.75 8.95 -7.52
N GLU A 168 8.71 9.87 -7.40
CA GLU A 168 9.68 9.86 -6.31
C GLU A 168 9.03 10.16 -4.95
N ALA A 169 8.14 11.15 -4.90
CA ALA A 169 7.38 11.47 -3.68
C ALA A 169 6.45 10.32 -3.29
N LEU A 170 5.74 9.74 -4.26
CA LEU A 170 4.88 8.58 -4.04
C LEU A 170 5.67 7.35 -3.58
N GLU A 171 6.88 7.17 -4.08
CA GLU A 171 7.80 6.12 -3.62
C GLU A 171 8.14 6.31 -2.14
N GLN A 172 8.49 7.52 -1.71
CA GLN A 172 8.79 7.80 -0.31
C GLN A 172 7.58 7.56 0.59
N GLU A 173 6.39 8.00 0.18
CA GLU A 173 5.12 7.72 0.90
C GLU A 173 4.87 6.22 1.05
N ALA A 174 5.00 5.47 -0.05
CA ALA A 174 4.80 4.02 -0.05
C ALA A 174 5.85 3.28 0.79
N ARG A 175 7.11 3.75 0.78
CA ARG A 175 8.19 3.21 1.62
C ARG A 175 7.92 3.46 3.10
N ALA A 176 7.52 4.66 3.48
CA ALA A 176 7.14 4.99 4.86
C ALA A 176 5.96 4.12 5.32
N ALA A 177 4.96 3.93 4.45
CA ALA A 177 3.84 3.05 4.76
C ALA A 177 4.26 1.58 4.89
N LEU A 178 5.19 1.12 4.04
CA LEU A 178 5.69 -0.25 4.04
C LEU A 178 6.56 -0.54 5.27
N ALA A 179 7.40 0.42 5.67
CA ALA A 179 8.22 0.35 6.89
C ALA A 179 7.36 0.14 8.14
N ASP A 180 6.20 0.79 8.22
CA ASP A 180 5.29 0.67 9.36
C ASP A 180 4.15 -0.36 9.13
N THR A 181 4.26 -1.21 8.10
CA THR A 181 3.26 -2.27 7.85
C THR A 181 3.50 -3.48 8.75
N VAL A 182 2.43 -4.06 9.29
CA VAL A 182 2.47 -5.32 10.06
C VAL A 182 1.71 -6.42 9.32
N VAL A 183 2.27 -7.63 9.25
CA VAL A 183 1.65 -8.79 8.60
C VAL A 183 1.10 -9.76 9.63
N ARG A 184 -0.20 -10.04 9.54
CA ARG A 184 -0.90 -11.06 10.33
C ARG A 184 -1.18 -12.27 9.44
N ARG A 185 -0.15 -13.11 9.24
CA ARG A 185 -0.26 -14.29 8.36
C ARG A 185 -1.16 -15.39 8.94
N GLY A 186 -1.23 -15.50 10.26
CA GLY A 186 -2.01 -16.52 10.97
C GLY A 186 -1.48 -17.95 10.79
N ASP A 187 -2.08 -18.89 11.51
CA ASP A 187 -1.55 -20.26 11.60
C ASP A 187 -1.96 -21.18 10.45
N THR A 188 -3.02 -20.81 9.72
CA THR A 188 -3.60 -21.65 8.67
C THR A 188 -2.54 -22.00 7.61
N PRO A 189 -2.36 -23.31 7.30
CA PRO A 189 -1.51 -23.73 6.20
C PRO A 189 -2.10 -23.25 4.87
N LEU A 190 -1.31 -22.49 4.11
CA LEU A 190 -1.67 -22.00 2.79
C LEU A 190 -0.57 -22.41 1.80
N PRO A 191 -0.93 -22.76 0.54
CA PRO A 191 0.05 -22.94 -0.52
C PRO A 191 0.90 -21.68 -0.72
N VAL A 192 2.15 -21.87 -1.12
CA VAL A 192 3.04 -20.75 -1.45
C VAL A 192 2.44 -19.95 -2.61
N ARG A 193 2.53 -18.61 -2.54
CA ARG A 193 1.93 -17.64 -3.47
C ARG A 193 0.42 -17.44 -3.35
N THR A 194 -0.25 -18.08 -2.40
CA THR A 194 -1.65 -17.77 -2.11
C THR A 194 -1.76 -16.37 -1.49
N PRO A 195 -2.59 -15.46 -2.04
CA PRO A 195 -2.82 -14.15 -1.42
C PRO A 195 -3.47 -14.33 -0.05
N LEU A 196 -3.03 -13.54 0.93
CA LEU A 196 -3.66 -13.52 2.25
C LEU A 196 -4.96 -12.71 2.18
N SER A 197 -5.96 -13.11 2.98
CA SER A 197 -7.30 -12.53 2.90
C SER A 197 -7.30 -11.08 3.37
N VAL A 198 -7.82 -10.19 2.53
CA VAL A 198 -8.06 -8.79 2.86
C VAL A 198 -9.49 -8.66 3.39
N GLN A 199 -9.65 -8.01 4.54
CA GLN A 199 -10.92 -7.69 5.14
C GLN A 199 -11.01 -6.19 5.34
N LEU A 200 -12.19 -5.60 5.16
CA LEU A 200 -12.39 -4.20 5.49
C LEU A 200 -12.96 -4.09 6.90
N PRO A 201 -12.52 -3.11 7.70
CA PRO A 201 -13.17 -2.80 8.96
C PRO A 201 -14.66 -2.54 8.76
N GLU A 202 -15.48 -3.12 9.63
CA GLU A 202 -16.94 -3.02 9.59
C GLU A 202 -17.45 -1.56 9.45
N PRO A 203 -16.90 -0.55 10.17
CA PRO A 203 -17.34 0.84 10.02
C PRO A 203 -17.13 1.39 8.60
N MET A 204 -16.00 1.06 7.98
CA MET A 204 -15.68 1.50 6.61
C MET A 204 -16.56 0.76 5.59
N ALA A 205 -16.75 -0.55 5.77
CA ALA A 205 -17.65 -1.34 4.93
C ALA A 205 -19.11 -0.86 5.01
N GLN A 206 -19.56 -0.33 6.16
CA GLN A 206 -20.87 0.30 6.30
C GLN A 206 -20.95 1.62 5.53
N GLN A 207 -19.98 2.51 5.70
CA GLN A 207 -19.93 3.79 4.97
C GLN A 207 -19.93 3.61 3.45
N LEU A 208 -19.17 2.64 2.93
CA LEU A 208 -19.15 2.30 1.50
C LEU A 208 -20.54 1.83 1.01
N ARG A 209 -21.25 1.01 1.80
CA ARG A 209 -22.61 0.56 1.47
C ARG A 209 -23.62 1.70 1.46
N GLU A 210 -23.54 2.61 2.44
CA GLU A 210 -24.42 3.78 2.54
C GLU A 210 -24.20 4.75 1.37
N ALA A 211 -22.94 5.03 1.02
CA ALA A 211 -22.60 5.87 -0.13
C ALA A 211 -23.12 5.29 -1.45
N ALA A 212 -22.97 3.97 -1.65
CA ALA A 212 -23.49 3.28 -2.83
C ALA A 212 -25.03 3.33 -2.90
N ALA A 213 -25.71 3.12 -1.77
CA ALA A 213 -27.17 3.20 -1.69
C ALA A 213 -27.68 4.62 -2.00
N ALA A 214 -26.99 5.66 -1.52
CA ALA A 214 -27.33 7.05 -1.80
C ALA A 214 -27.18 7.40 -3.29
N GLN A 215 -26.11 6.91 -3.94
CA GLN A 215 -25.90 7.11 -5.39
C GLN A 215 -26.96 6.39 -6.23
N GLN A 216 -27.34 5.16 -5.86
CA GLN A 216 -28.42 4.43 -6.55
C GLN A 216 -29.78 5.12 -6.40
N ALA A 217 -30.09 5.64 -5.21
CA ALA A 217 -31.31 6.40 -4.97
C ALA A 217 -31.35 7.69 -5.80
N GLN A 218 -30.23 8.41 -5.90
CA GLN A 218 -30.12 9.60 -6.76
C GLN A 218 -30.28 9.25 -8.26
N ALA A 219 -29.65 8.16 -8.73
CA ALA A 219 -29.79 7.70 -10.11
C ALA A 219 -31.23 7.28 -10.44
N GLN A 220 -31.92 6.61 -9.51
CA GLN A 220 -33.34 6.26 -9.66
C GLN A 220 -34.26 7.48 -9.65
N GLN A 221 -33.96 8.50 -8.83
CA GLN A 221 -34.71 9.76 -8.83
C GLN A 221 -34.49 10.56 -10.12
N ALA A 222 -33.27 10.60 -10.65
CA ALA A 222 -32.96 11.23 -11.93
C ALA A 222 -33.68 10.53 -13.09
N ALA A 223 -33.63 9.20 -13.15
CA ALA A 223 -34.33 8.41 -14.16
C ALA A 223 -35.86 8.56 -14.06
N ALA A 224 -36.41 8.67 -12.85
CA ALA A 224 -37.84 8.92 -12.64
C ALA A 224 -38.27 10.34 -13.07
N GLN A 225 -37.40 11.35 -12.93
CA GLN A 225 -37.65 12.71 -13.41
C GLN A 225 -37.55 12.82 -14.93
N GLU A 226 -36.62 12.09 -15.58
CA GLU A 226 -36.50 12.06 -17.04
C GLU A 226 -37.67 11.32 -17.70
N GLY A 227 -38.14 10.20 -17.12
CA GLY A 227 -39.34 9.49 -17.59
C GLY A 227 -40.65 10.27 -17.40
N ALA A 228 -40.70 11.21 -16.44
CA ALA A 228 -41.84 12.09 -16.24
C ALA A 228 -41.84 13.32 -17.17
N ASN A 229 -40.71 13.62 -17.82
CA ASN A 229 -40.56 14.77 -18.71
C ASN A 229 -40.66 14.41 -20.20
N GLU A 230 -40.96 13.16 -20.55
CA GLU A 230 -41.35 12.78 -21.91
C GLU A 230 -42.77 13.30 -22.16
N PRO A 231 -42.97 14.35 -22.99
CA PRO A 231 -44.25 15.01 -23.07
C PRO A 231 -45.29 14.07 -23.66
N ALA A 232 -46.41 13.94 -22.93
CA ALA A 232 -47.67 13.36 -23.37
C ALA A 232 -48.31 14.16 -24.54
N ALA A 233 -47.56 14.46 -25.60
CA ALA A 233 -47.95 15.34 -26.69
C ALA A 233 -48.31 14.61 -27.99
N ARG A 234 -48.59 13.29 -27.97
CA ARG A 234 -49.05 12.56 -29.17
C ARG A 234 -50.29 11.69 -29.01
N ARG A 235 -50.99 11.71 -27.87
CA ARG A 235 -52.18 10.83 -27.66
C ARG A 235 -53.53 11.53 -27.61
N SER A 236 -53.62 12.83 -27.96
CA SER A 236 -54.90 13.56 -27.88
C SER A 236 -55.21 14.50 -29.05
N ALA A 237 -54.58 14.33 -30.23
CA ALA A 237 -54.88 15.15 -31.40
C ALA A 237 -55.46 14.41 -32.63
N GLU A 238 -55.60 13.08 -32.59
CA GLU A 238 -56.19 12.30 -33.71
C GLU A 238 -57.59 11.71 -33.40
N GLY A 239 -58.29 12.27 -32.40
CA GLY A 239 -59.56 11.71 -31.90
C GLY A 239 -60.85 12.46 -32.26
N SER A 240 -60.86 13.55 -33.03
CA SER A 240 -62.10 14.34 -33.22
C SER A 240 -62.29 15.04 -34.57
N ALA A 241 -61.57 14.66 -35.63
CA ALA A 241 -61.72 15.28 -36.95
C ALA A 241 -62.44 14.42 -38.02
N MET A 242 -63.10 13.32 -37.64
CA MET A 242 -63.73 12.38 -38.60
C MET A 242 -65.19 12.06 -38.27
N GLN A 243 -65.93 13.04 -37.74
CA GLN A 243 -67.37 12.90 -37.50
C GLN A 243 -68.14 14.12 -38.01
N GLN A 244 -68.05 14.41 -39.31
CA GLN A 244 -69.01 15.31 -39.96
C GLN A 244 -69.01 15.30 -41.50
N LEU A 245 -68.87 14.14 -42.18
CA LEU A 245 -69.15 14.06 -43.62
C LEU A 245 -69.70 12.68 -44.03
N ARG A 246 -70.89 12.30 -43.51
CA ARG A 246 -71.75 11.26 -44.12
C ARG A 246 -73.23 11.56 -43.87
N THR A 247 -73.71 12.69 -44.38
CA THR A 247 -75.15 12.92 -44.60
C THR A 247 -75.34 13.79 -45.84
N THR A 248 -75.06 13.23 -47.03
CA THR A 248 -75.65 13.67 -48.31
C THR A 248 -75.50 12.55 -49.35
N GLY A 249 -76.62 11.95 -49.77
CA GLY A 249 -76.77 11.29 -51.08
C GLY A 249 -76.94 9.78 -51.07
N GLY A 250 -78.17 9.31 -51.32
CA GLY A 250 -78.48 7.93 -51.73
C GLY A 250 -79.59 7.30 -50.91
#